data_AF-A0A366CVD9-F1
#
_entry.id   AF-A0A366CVD9-F1
#
_cell.length_a   1.000
_cell.length_b   1.000
_cell.length_c   1.000
_cell.angle_alpha   90.00
_cell.angle_beta   90.00
_cell.angle_gamma   90.00
#
_symmetry.space_group_name_H-M   'P 1'
#
loop_
_entity.id
_entity.type
_entity.pdbx_description
1 polymer ?
#
loop_
_entity_poly.entity_id
_entity_poly.type
_entity_poly.pdbx_seq_one_letter_code
_entity_poly.pdbx_strand_id
1 'polypeptide(L)'
;MIAIPLPFVVALLLSILAILLFLRREETTPSAFVFIALCALTTTVVGLRWSFDYPLFRLIQPILASCIPVTAWYCFSIAHQPHPFKIWHLLPPVFVTLASFTYPFWQPPLDPVLTLLYVAYGAALIRASYKTSNLPEQVRLSDIDNALKAERIAGAMLLMSAMIDGAVAIDYAFFSGDHILLILTISHAVLLPVLVIAVIMMSLSMAPNHRDASQNDEQSTTIAASKDKSNQPLSTDEVNDIVHKIDVLLTTKDVFLDPDLSLDRLARKACIPARQISAAINQCYGRNISQVVNEYRIERAKQLLISTNKNITQVYLDSGFQTKSNFHREFSRVTGQTPSAFRHSMQDSTQTRSNE
;
A
#
# COMPACT_ATOMS: atom_id res chain seq x y z
N MET A 1 -2.97 -33.92 26.34
CA MET A 1 -3.37 -32.50 26.26
C MET A 1 -3.83 -32.26 24.83
N ILE A 2 -5.01 -31.70 24.60
CA ILE A 2 -5.49 -31.36 23.25
C ILE A 2 -4.64 -30.16 22.78
N ALA A 3 -3.54 -30.45 22.09
CA ALA A 3 -2.72 -29.41 21.47
C ALA A 3 -3.42 -28.98 20.18
N ILE A 4 -4.00 -27.78 20.18
CA ILE A 4 -4.60 -27.21 18.97
C ILE A 4 -3.45 -26.89 18.00
N PRO A 5 -3.46 -27.41 16.76
CA PRO A 5 -2.44 -27.09 15.78
C PRO A 5 -2.35 -25.59 15.55
N LEU A 6 -1.11 -25.06 15.57
CA LEU A 6 -0.83 -23.63 15.44
C LEU A 6 -1.55 -22.97 14.25
N PRO A 7 -1.68 -23.58 13.05
CA PRO A 7 -2.43 -22.99 11.94
C PRO A 7 -3.87 -22.61 12.27
N PHE A 8 -4.57 -23.31 13.18
CA PHE A 8 -5.94 -22.92 13.55
C PHE A 8 -5.99 -21.64 14.38
N VAL A 9 -5.00 -21.42 15.25
CA VAL A 9 -4.88 -20.18 16.02
C VAL A 9 -4.65 -19.01 15.08
N VAL A 10 -3.75 -19.21 14.10
CA VAL A 10 -3.45 -18.23 13.05
C VAL A 10 -4.69 -17.92 12.21
N ALA A 11 -5.40 -18.96 11.74
CA ALA A 11 -6.60 -18.81 10.95
C ALA A 11 -7.73 -18.08 11.71
N LEU A 12 -7.87 -18.34 13.02
CA LEU A 12 -8.84 -17.65 13.87
C LEU A 12 -8.53 -16.15 13.96
N LEU A 13 -7.28 -15.77 14.20
CA LEU A 13 -6.87 -14.36 14.25
C LEU A 13 -7.11 -13.64 12.92
N LEU A 14 -6.76 -14.28 11.80
CA LEU A 14 -7.03 -13.74 10.46
C LEU A 14 -8.53 -13.64 10.17
N SER A 15 -9.34 -14.60 10.64
CA SER A 15 -10.80 -14.57 10.47
C SER A 15 -11.42 -13.42 11.26
N ILE A 16 -11.00 -13.21 12.51
CA ILE A 16 -11.43 -12.06 13.32
C ILE A 16 -11.08 -10.76 12.61
N LEU A 17 -9.84 -10.64 12.10
CA LEU A 17 -9.40 -9.46 11.36
C LEU A 17 -10.22 -9.24 10.07
N ALA A 18 -10.52 -10.30 9.32
CA ALA A 18 -11.38 -10.22 8.14
C ALA A 18 -12.79 -9.74 8.51
N ILE A 19 -13.38 -10.27 9.59
CA ILE A 19 -14.69 -9.82 10.08
C ILE A 19 -14.66 -8.34 10.47
N LEU A 20 -13.64 -7.89 11.20
CA LEU A 20 -13.50 -6.48 11.58
C LEU A 20 -13.41 -5.55 10.37
N LEU A 21 -12.68 -5.94 9.32
CA LEU A 21 -12.65 -5.19 8.06
C LEU A 21 -13.99 -5.22 7.32
N PHE A 22 -14.69 -6.36 7.33
CA PHE A 22 -16.01 -6.47 6.71
C PHE A 22 -17.04 -5.56 7.37
N LEU A 23 -17.02 -5.47 8.71
CA LEU A 23 -17.89 -4.55 9.45
C LEU A 23 -17.55 -3.08 9.19
N ARG A 24 -16.29 -2.78 8.82
CA ARG A 24 -15.83 -1.44 8.40
C ARG A 24 -15.82 -1.24 6.88
N ARG A 25 -16.53 -2.09 6.11
CA ARG A 25 -16.45 -2.12 4.64
C ARG A 25 -16.93 -0.83 3.97
N GLU A 26 -17.80 -0.05 4.60
CA GLU A 26 -18.23 1.24 4.05
C GLU A 26 -17.10 2.29 4.05
N GLU A 27 -16.10 2.13 4.93
CA GLU A 27 -14.94 3.03 5.04
C GLU A 27 -13.64 2.43 4.47
N THR A 28 -13.63 1.14 4.11
CA THR A 28 -12.40 0.40 3.71
C THR A 28 -12.54 -0.28 2.36
N THR A 29 -11.42 -0.55 1.67
CA THR A 29 -11.49 -1.24 0.38
C THR A 29 -11.92 -2.70 0.52
N PRO A 30 -12.89 -3.16 -0.29
CA PRO A 30 -13.35 -4.55 -0.27
C PRO A 30 -12.25 -5.55 -0.64
N SER A 31 -11.18 -5.12 -1.31
CA SER A 31 -10.06 -5.96 -1.72
C SER A 31 -9.22 -6.50 -0.53
N ALA A 32 -9.00 -5.69 0.50
CA ALA A 32 -8.22 -6.09 1.68
C ALA A 32 -8.91 -7.21 2.47
N PHE A 33 -10.24 -7.12 2.58
CA PHE A 33 -11.05 -8.19 3.16
C PHE A 33 -10.87 -9.51 2.42
N VAL A 34 -10.96 -9.49 1.08
CA VAL A 34 -10.83 -10.69 0.25
C VAL A 34 -9.45 -11.34 0.42
N PHE A 35 -8.38 -10.53 0.45
CA PHE A 35 -7.03 -11.03 0.67
C PHE A 35 -6.88 -11.75 2.02
N ILE A 36 -7.33 -11.13 3.11
CA ILE A 36 -7.21 -11.72 4.45
C ILE A 36 -8.09 -12.95 4.59
N ALA A 37 -9.30 -12.93 4.05
CA ALA A 37 -10.19 -14.09 4.03
C ALA A 37 -9.54 -15.27 3.29
N LEU A 38 -8.87 -15.03 2.17
CA LEU A 38 -8.12 -16.05 1.44
C LEU A 38 -6.94 -16.60 2.26
N CYS A 39 -6.19 -15.74 2.94
CA CYS A 39 -5.11 -16.17 3.85
C CYS A 39 -5.65 -17.00 5.02
N ALA A 40 -6.78 -16.60 5.63
CA ALA A 40 -7.43 -17.35 6.69
C ALA A 40 -7.89 -18.73 6.21
N LEU A 41 -8.52 -18.79 5.03
CA LEU A 41 -8.97 -20.04 4.41
C LEU A 41 -7.78 -20.98 4.12
N THR A 42 -6.72 -20.47 3.50
CA THR A 42 -5.52 -21.25 3.18
C THR A 42 -4.87 -21.80 4.45
N THR A 43 -4.73 -20.96 5.48
CA THR A 43 -4.18 -21.37 6.78
C THR A 43 -5.05 -22.43 7.47
N THR A 44 -6.38 -22.34 7.33
CA THR A 44 -7.32 -23.34 7.84
C THR A 44 -7.12 -24.68 7.13
N VAL A 45 -7.00 -24.67 5.80
CA VAL A 45 -6.74 -25.89 5.02
C VAL A 45 -5.40 -26.53 5.38
N VAL A 46 -4.35 -25.73 5.65
CA VAL A 46 -3.09 -26.22 6.20
C VAL A 46 -3.33 -26.92 7.53
N GLY A 47 -4.03 -26.29 8.49
CA GLY A 47 -4.37 -26.91 9.77
C GLY A 47 -5.16 -28.21 9.63
N LEU A 48 -6.15 -28.24 8.71
CA LEU A 48 -6.94 -29.42 8.41
C LEU A 48 -6.09 -30.54 7.81
N ARG A 49 -5.17 -30.25 6.90
CA ARG A 49 -4.25 -31.25 6.33
C ARG A 49 -3.39 -31.92 7.40
N TRP A 50 -2.84 -31.14 8.33
CA TRP A 50 -1.99 -31.67 9.40
C TRP A 50 -2.77 -32.43 10.48
N SER A 51 -4.07 -32.15 10.62
CA SER A 51 -4.94 -32.80 11.62
C SER A 51 -5.67 -34.02 11.07
N PHE A 52 -6.03 -33.95 9.80
CA PHE A 52 -6.85 -34.91 9.08
C PHE A 52 -6.11 -35.23 7.78
N ASP A 53 -5.53 -36.44 7.69
CA ASP A 53 -4.73 -36.87 6.54
C ASP A 53 -5.57 -37.22 5.29
N TYR A 54 -6.63 -36.44 5.03
CA TYR A 54 -7.52 -36.65 3.88
C TYR A 54 -6.90 -36.13 2.58
N PRO A 55 -7.00 -36.89 1.46
CA PRO A 55 -6.45 -36.49 0.16
C PRO A 55 -6.97 -35.15 -0.36
N LEU A 56 -8.20 -34.77 0.02
CA LEU A 56 -8.84 -33.53 -0.40
C LEU A 56 -8.02 -32.29 0.02
N PHE A 57 -7.46 -32.27 1.23
CA PHE A 57 -6.70 -31.12 1.71
C PHE A 57 -5.34 -31.00 1.01
N ARG A 58 -4.74 -32.14 0.62
CA ARG A 58 -3.53 -32.17 -0.22
C ARG A 58 -3.78 -31.60 -1.62
N LEU A 59 -4.98 -31.84 -2.18
CA LEU A 59 -5.39 -31.29 -3.47
C LEU A 59 -5.67 -29.77 -3.41
N ILE A 60 -6.41 -29.32 -2.39
CA ILE A 60 -6.89 -27.93 -2.31
C ILE A 60 -5.79 -26.95 -1.90
N GLN A 61 -4.86 -27.35 -1.02
CA GLN A 61 -3.83 -26.46 -0.48
C GLN A 61 -3.00 -25.71 -1.55
N PRO A 62 -2.37 -26.37 -2.55
CA PRO A 62 -1.57 -25.67 -3.56
C PRO A 62 -2.42 -24.73 -4.43
N ILE A 63 -3.68 -25.09 -4.69
CA ILE A 63 -4.63 -24.25 -5.45
C ILE A 63 -4.86 -22.93 -4.72
N LEU A 64 -5.22 -22.99 -3.43
CA LEU A 64 -5.44 -21.79 -2.64
C LEU A 64 -4.16 -20.96 -2.46
N ALA A 65 -3.01 -21.62 -2.24
CA ALA A 65 -1.72 -20.95 -2.14
C ALA A 65 -1.37 -20.17 -3.42
N SER A 66 -1.65 -20.73 -4.60
CA SER A 66 -1.40 -20.05 -5.88
C SER A 66 -2.24 -18.78 -6.09
N CYS A 67 -3.39 -18.69 -5.43
CA CYS A 67 -4.26 -17.51 -5.49
C CYS A 67 -3.71 -16.35 -4.65
N ILE A 68 -2.94 -16.60 -3.58
CA ILE A 68 -2.49 -15.57 -2.64
C ILE A 68 -1.67 -14.47 -3.33
N PRO A 69 -0.60 -14.76 -4.11
CA PRO A 69 0.19 -13.71 -4.76
C PRO A 69 -0.61 -12.91 -5.79
N VAL A 70 -1.54 -13.57 -6.48
CA VAL A 70 -2.43 -12.93 -7.46
C VAL A 70 -3.39 -11.97 -6.75
N THR A 71 -4.03 -12.41 -5.68
CA THR A 71 -4.92 -11.55 -4.89
C THR A 71 -4.15 -10.43 -4.19
N ALA A 72 -2.92 -10.68 -3.71
CA ALA A 72 -2.05 -9.65 -3.14
C ALA A 72 -1.73 -8.56 -4.19
N TRP A 73 -1.38 -8.97 -5.40
CA TRP A 73 -1.17 -8.04 -6.51
C TRP A 73 -2.38 -7.15 -6.71
N TYR A 74 -3.56 -7.72 -6.96
CA TYR A 74 -4.76 -6.91 -7.13
C TYR A 74 -5.13 -6.10 -5.89
N CYS A 75 -4.90 -6.59 -4.69
CA CYS A 75 -5.27 -5.87 -3.47
C CYS A 75 -4.39 -4.64 -3.23
N PHE A 76 -3.08 -4.78 -3.40
CA PHE A 76 -2.10 -3.76 -3.03
C PHE A 76 -1.62 -2.93 -4.23
N SER A 77 -1.71 -3.45 -5.46
CA SER A 77 -1.33 -2.72 -6.68
C SER A 77 -2.45 -1.81 -7.21
N ILE A 78 -3.68 -1.87 -6.68
CA ILE A 78 -4.78 -0.94 -7.03
C ILE A 78 -4.38 0.51 -6.78
N ALA A 79 -3.46 0.76 -5.84
CA ALA A 79 -2.88 2.07 -5.64
C ALA A 79 -2.20 2.63 -6.91
N HIS A 80 -1.77 1.81 -7.87
CA HIS A 80 -1.03 2.33 -9.03
C HIS A 80 -1.94 2.62 -10.22
N GLN A 81 -2.91 1.74 -10.54
CA GLN A 81 -3.98 1.95 -11.52
C GLN A 81 -5.12 0.95 -11.28
N PRO A 82 -6.38 1.29 -11.62
CA PRO A 82 -7.43 0.29 -11.83
C PRO A 82 -7.08 -0.51 -13.08
N HIS A 83 -6.19 -1.51 -12.94
CA HIS A 83 -5.91 -2.41 -14.04
C HIS A 83 -7.18 -3.23 -14.32
N PRO A 84 -7.71 -3.23 -15.55
CA PRO A 84 -8.74 -4.19 -15.91
C PRO A 84 -8.19 -5.59 -15.65
N PHE A 85 -8.98 -6.45 -15.02
CA PHE A 85 -8.56 -7.81 -14.68
C PHE A 85 -8.00 -8.50 -15.92
N LYS A 86 -6.69 -8.79 -15.93
CA LYS A 86 -6.05 -9.48 -17.05
C LYS A 86 -6.09 -10.98 -16.79
N ILE A 87 -6.70 -11.71 -17.73
CA ILE A 87 -6.86 -13.16 -17.68
C ILE A 87 -5.50 -13.89 -17.52
N TRP A 88 -4.40 -13.28 -17.98
CA TRP A 88 -3.04 -13.81 -17.80
C TRP A 88 -2.66 -14.07 -16.34
N HIS A 89 -3.16 -13.27 -15.39
CA HIS A 89 -2.90 -13.50 -13.96
C HIS A 89 -3.62 -14.74 -13.40
N LEU A 90 -4.61 -15.28 -14.12
CA LEU A 90 -5.31 -16.52 -13.76
C LEU A 90 -4.58 -17.77 -14.28
N LEU A 91 -3.64 -17.63 -15.22
CA LEU A 91 -2.90 -18.75 -15.77
C LEU A 91 -2.12 -19.54 -14.71
N PRO A 92 -1.39 -18.92 -13.75
CA PRO A 92 -0.69 -19.68 -12.74
C PRO A 92 -1.63 -20.48 -11.82
N PRO A 93 -2.72 -19.92 -11.26
CA PRO A 93 -3.68 -20.71 -10.51
C PRO A 93 -4.34 -21.84 -11.31
N VAL A 94 -4.67 -21.60 -12.59
CA VAL A 94 -5.22 -22.65 -13.47
C VAL A 94 -4.20 -23.75 -13.71
N PHE A 95 -2.94 -23.40 -13.98
CA PHE A 95 -1.86 -24.37 -14.14
C PHE A 95 -1.67 -25.21 -12.86
N VAL A 96 -1.59 -24.57 -11.69
CA VAL A 96 -1.47 -25.27 -10.41
C VAL A 96 -2.67 -26.17 -10.14
N THR A 97 -3.88 -25.74 -10.51
CA THR A 97 -5.09 -26.55 -10.40
C THR A 97 -4.98 -27.81 -11.25
N LEU A 98 -4.70 -27.67 -12.54
CA LEU A 98 -4.53 -28.80 -13.46
C LEU A 98 -3.42 -29.75 -12.97
N ALA A 99 -2.28 -29.20 -12.57
CA ALA A 99 -1.14 -29.94 -12.04
C ALA A 99 -1.49 -30.71 -10.76
N SER A 100 -2.32 -30.13 -9.88
CA SER A 100 -2.77 -30.77 -8.64
C SER A 100 -3.70 -31.96 -8.93
N PHE A 101 -4.58 -31.86 -9.93
CA PHE A 101 -5.43 -32.99 -10.35
C PHE A 101 -4.63 -34.10 -11.05
N THR A 102 -3.58 -33.76 -11.79
CA THR A 102 -2.73 -34.75 -12.47
C THR A 102 -1.66 -35.37 -11.58
N TYR A 103 -1.49 -34.88 -10.34
CA TYR A 103 -0.47 -35.33 -9.40
C TYR A 103 -0.35 -36.87 -9.24
N PRO A 104 -1.45 -37.66 -9.21
CA PRO A 104 -1.36 -39.11 -9.13
C PRO A 104 -0.73 -39.78 -10.36
N PHE A 105 -0.78 -39.13 -11.52
CA PHE A 105 -0.33 -39.69 -12.81
C PHE A 105 1.03 -39.15 -13.24
N TRP A 106 1.29 -37.89 -12.94
CA TRP A 106 2.53 -37.18 -13.20
C TRP A 106 2.77 -36.33 -11.97
N GLN A 107 3.98 -36.34 -11.39
CA GLN A 107 4.34 -35.56 -10.21
C GLN A 107 4.96 -34.21 -10.64
N PRO A 108 4.15 -33.18 -11.00
CA PRO A 108 4.69 -31.90 -11.38
C PRO A 108 5.40 -31.24 -10.19
N PRO A 109 6.45 -30.44 -10.45
CA PRO A 109 7.20 -29.77 -9.40
C PRO A 109 6.42 -28.55 -8.87
N LEU A 110 5.36 -28.79 -8.11
CA LEU A 110 4.45 -27.76 -7.59
C LEU A 110 5.17 -26.78 -6.64
N ASP A 111 6.07 -27.28 -5.80
CA ASP A 111 6.78 -26.45 -4.80
C ASP A 111 7.62 -25.35 -5.45
N PRO A 112 8.57 -25.62 -6.39
CA PRO A 112 9.33 -24.55 -7.03
C PRO A 112 8.45 -23.65 -7.91
N VAL A 113 7.34 -24.15 -8.46
CA VAL A 113 6.38 -23.32 -9.21
C VAL A 113 5.71 -22.31 -8.28
N LEU A 114 5.23 -22.73 -7.11
CA LEU A 114 4.65 -21.84 -6.11
C LEU A 114 5.70 -20.86 -5.56
N THR A 115 6.90 -21.32 -5.23
CA THR A 115 8.00 -20.45 -4.78
C THR A 115 8.32 -19.37 -5.81
N LEU A 116 8.45 -19.74 -7.10
CA LEU A 116 8.72 -18.78 -8.18
C LEU A 116 7.56 -17.78 -8.33
N LEU A 117 6.31 -18.23 -8.18
CA LEU A 117 5.14 -17.37 -8.24
C LEU A 117 5.18 -16.31 -7.13
N TYR A 118 5.46 -16.70 -5.89
CA TYR A 118 5.58 -15.79 -4.76
C TYR A 118 6.76 -14.81 -4.93
N VAL A 119 7.91 -15.28 -5.43
CA VAL A 119 9.06 -14.42 -5.75
C VAL A 119 8.69 -13.39 -6.82
N ALA A 120 8.07 -13.83 -7.92
CA ALA A 120 7.74 -12.97 -9.05
C ALA A 120 6.78 -11.84 -8.64
N TYR A 121 5.69 -12.16 -7.94
CA TYR A 121 4.72 -11.16 -7.49
C TYR A 121 5.25 -10.32 -6.33
N GLY A 122 6.03 -10.89 -5.41
CA GLY A 122 6.67 -10.14 -4.33
C GLY A 122 7.64 -9.08 -4.86
N ALA A 123 8.51 -9.46 -5.79
CA ALA A 123 9.42 -8.54 -6.47
C ALA A 123 8.65 -7.51 -7.33
N ALA A 124 7.57 -7.93 -8.00
CA ALA A 124 6.75 -7.03 -8.79
C ALA A 124 6.07 -5.95 -7.92
N LEU A 125 5.51 -6.30 -6.75
CA LEU A 125 4.90 -5.36 -5.81
C LEU A 125 5.93 -4.35 -5.28
N ILE A 126 7.11 -4.83 -4.88
CA ILE A 126 8.19 -3.95 -4.43
C ILE A 126 8.60 -3.00 -5.56
N ARG A 127 8.82 -3.51 -6.78
CA ARG A 127 9.18 -2.69 -7.94
C ARG A 127 8.10 -1.66 -8.29
N ALA A 128 6.83 -2.05 -8.22
CA ALA A 128 5.70 -1.15 -8.46
C ALA A 128 5.70 0.02 -7.47
N SER A 129 5.96 -0.25 -6.19
CA SER A 129 6.02 0.78 -5.13
C SER A 129 7.12 1.85 -5.28
N TYR A 130 8.11 1.59 -6.13
CA TYR A 130 9.18 2.55 -6.45
C TYR A 130 8.93 3.29 -7.77
N LYS A 131 7.96 2.87 -8.57
CA LYS A 131 7.65 3.49 -9.85
C LYS A 131 6.70 4.67 -9.66
N THR A 132 7.27 5.78 -9.17
CA THR A 132 6.59 7.02 -8.78
C THR A 132 5.82 7.74 -9.90
N SER A 133 5.95 7.33 -11.16
CA SER A 133 5.20 7.95 -12.27
C SER A 133 3.73 7.52 -12.37
N ASN A 134 3.30 6.52 -11.59
CA ASN A 134 1.93 5.98 -11.60
C ASN A 134 1.28 6.10 -10.20
N LEU A 135 1.19 7.32 -9.65
CA LEU A 135 0.51 7.54 -8.37
C LEU A 135 -1.00 7.26 -8.49
N PRO A 136 -1.66 6.79 -7.41
CA PRO A 136 -3.11 6.65 -7.38
C PRO A 136 -3.76 8.00 -7.57
N GLU A 137 -4.49 8.18 -8.66
CA GLU A 137 -5.18 9.44 -8.92
C GLU A 137 -6.25 9.70 -7.85
N GLN A 138 -6.87 8.64 -7.32
CA GLN A 138 -8.02 8.71 -6.41
C GLN A 138 -7.67 8.68 -4.92
N VAL A 139 -6.43 8.33 -4.54
CA VAL A 139 -6.03 8.28 -3.12
C VAL A 139 -5.66 9.70 -2.67
N ARG A 140 -6.05 10.05 -1.44
CA ARG A 140 -5.67 11.32 -0.79
C ARG A 140 -4.16 11.44 -0.79
N LEU A 141 -3.64 12.61 -1.14
CA LEU A 141 -2.20 12.84 -1.18
C LEU A 141 -1.55 12.49 0.17
N SER A 142 -2.19 12.81 1.30
CA SER A 142 -1.67 12.47 2.64
C SER A 142 -1.40 10.97 2.86
N ASP A 143 -2.13 10.10 2.17
CA ASP A 143 -2.14 8.65 2.44
C ASP A 143 -1.31 7.84 1.43
N ILE A 144 -0.82 8.47 0.37
CA ILE A 144 -0.02 7.82 -0.67
C ILE A 144 1.21 7.13 -0.09
N ASP A 145 1.94 7.79 0.81
CA ASP A 145 3.15 7.19 1.40
C ASP A 145 2.83 5.96 2.26
N ASN A 146 1.67 5.92 2.91
CA ASN A 146 1.25 4.76 3.69
C ASN A 146 0.80 3.61 2.76
N ALA A 147 0.10 3.92 1.67
CA ALA A 147 -0.26 2.94 0.65
C ALA A 147 0.98 2.31 -0.02
N LEU A 148 1.98 3.12 -0.41
CA LEU A 148 3.24 2.62 -0.96
C LEU A 148 4.02 1.75 0.05
N LYS A 149 3.98 2.10 1.34
CA LYS A 149 4.55 1.24 2.40
C LYS A 149 3.81 -0.08 2.53
N ALA A 150 2.48 -0.07 2.51
CA ALA A 150 1.68 -1.29 2.56
C ALA A 150 1.99 -2.23 1.39
N GLU A 151 2.19 -1.69 0.18
CA GLU A 151 2.60 -2.48 -0.99
C GLU A 151 3.99 -3.10 -0.81
N ARG A 152 4.97 -2.34 -0.31
CA ARG A 152 6.32 -2.86 0.00
C ARG A 152 6.28 -3.96 1.04
N ILE A 153 5.49 -3.76 2.09
CA ILE A 153 5.34 -4.73 3.16
C ILE A 153 4.68 -6.01 2.63
N ALA A 154 3.61 -5.90 1.83
CA ALA A 154 2.97 -7.05 1.20
C ALA A 154 3.93 -7.80 0.25
N GLY A 155 4.70 -7.08 -0.56
CA GLY A 155 5.73 -7.67 -1.42
C GLY A 155 6.81 -8.39 -0.62
N ALA A 156 7.31 -7.77 0.46
CA ALA A 156 8.28 -8.37 1.36
C ALA A 156 7.75 -9.65 2.05
N MET A 157 6.47 -9.69 2.42
CA MET A 157 5.84 -10.91 2.97
C MET A 157 5.82 -12.06 1.97
N LEU A 158 5.50 -11.80 0.70
CA LEU A 158 5.51 -12.83 -0.32
C LEU A 158 6.92 -13.38 -0.53
N LEU A 159 7.94 -12.51 -0.53
CA LEU A 159 9.34 -12.94 -0.62
C LEU A 159 9.78 -13.75 0.61
N MET A 160 9.38 -13.33 1.81
CA MET A 160 9.62 -14.11 3.03
C MET A 160 8.94 -15.47 2.97
N SER A 161 7.68 -15.55 2.53
CA SER A 161 6.99 -16.82 2.34
C SER A 161 7.74 -17.74 1.37
N ALA A 162 8.18 -17.21 0.21
CA ALA A 162 8.98 -17.98 -0.73
C ALA A 162 10.32 -18.46 -0.14
N MET A 163 10.96 -17.65 0.70
CA MET A 163 12.19 -18.04 1.40
C MET A 163 11.94 -19.17 2.40
N ILE A 164 10.81 -19.15 3.09
CA ILE A 164 10.40 -20.22 4.03
C ILE A 164 10.13 -21.51 3.27
N ASP A 165 9.38 -21.45 2.16
CA ASP A 165 9.11 -22.61 1.31
C ASP A 165 10.41 -23.19 0.73
N GLY A 166 11.35 -22.32 0.31
CA GLY A 166 12.68 -22.72 -0.12
C GLY A 166 13.52 -23.37 1.00
N ALA A 167 13.47 -22.83 2.22
CA ALA A 167 14.16 -23.40 3.38
C ALA A 167 13.62 -24.78 3.75
N VAL A 168 12.29 -24.96 3.70
CA VAL A 168 11.65 -26.27 3.91
C VAL A 168 12.06 -27.26 2.82
N ALA A 169 12.10 -26.84 1.56
CA ALA A 169 12.54 -27.70 0.45
C ALA A 169 14.01 -28.13 0.60
N ILE A 170 14.90 -27.22 1.03
CA ILE A 170 16.30 -27.52 1.32
C ILE A 170 16.42 -28.48 2.51
N ASP A 171 15.64 -28.27 3.58
CA ASP A 171 15.65 -29.15 4.75
C ASP A 171 15.21 -30.58 4.40
N TYR A 172 14.17 -30.73 3.56
CA TYR A 172 13.79 -32.03 3.02
C TYR A 172 14.89 -32.67 2.17
N ALA A 173 15.59 -31.90 1.34
CA ALA A 173 16.60 -32.42 0.43
C ALA A 173 17.90 -32.85 1.12
N PHE A 174 18.34 -32.11 2.16
CA PHE A 174 19.65 -32.29 2.78
C PHE A 174 19.59 -32.85 4.21
N PHE A 175 18.48 -32.65 4.93
CA PHE A 175 18.34 -32.96 6.35
C PHE A 175 17.11 -33.83 6.65
N SER A 176 16.51 -34.45 5.62
CA SER A 176 15.33 -35.34 5.74
C SER A 176 14.12 -34.73 6.45
N GLY A 177 14.07 -33.40 6.60
CA GLY A 177 12.96 -32.71 7.25
C GLY A 177 13.06 -32.56 8.78
N ASP A 178 14.22 -32.83 9.38
CA ASP A 178 14.42 -32.82 10.83
C ASP A 178 14.13 -31.44 11.48
N HIS A 179 14.24 -30.35 10.73
CA HIS A 179 14.10 -28.99 11.25
C HIS A 179 12.81 -28.27 10.82
N ILE A 180 11.92 -28.94 10.07
CA ILE A 180 10.70 -28.32 9.49
C ILE A 180 9.86 -27.60 10.55
N LEU A 181 9.64 -28.24 11.71
CA LEU A 181 8.82 -27.66 12.77
C LEU A 181 9.43 -26.36 13.34
N LEU A 182 10.76 -26.32 13.47
CA LEU A 182 11.48 -25.15 13.95
C LEU A 182 11.45 -24.02 12.92
N ILE A 183 11.67 -24.33 11.64
CA ILE A 183 11.57 -23.39 10.52
C ILE A 183 10.17 -22.76 10.50
N LEU A 184 9.12 -23.58 10.52
CA LEU A 184 7.73 -23.10 10.50
C LEU A 184 7.37 -22.25 11.72
N THR A 185 7.84 -22.63 12.91
CA THR A 185 7.54 -21.91 14.15
C THR A 185 8.16 -20.50 14.14
N ILE A 186 9.43 -20.38 13.78
CA ILE A 186 10.13 -19.09 13.67
C ILE A 186 9.47 -18.22 12.60
N SER A 187 9.12 -18.83 11.48
CA SER A 187 8.49 -18.16 10.34
C SER A 187 7.14 -17.54 10.69
N HIS A 188 6.27 -18.28 11.37
CA HIS A 188 4.95 -17.78 11.76
C HIS A 188 5.01 -16.76 12.90
N ALA A 189 6.00 -16.84 13.78
CA ALA A 189 6.24 -15.82 14.81
C ALA A 189 6.57 -14.44 14.21
N VAL A 190 7.23 -14.40 13.05
CA VAL A 190 7.60 -13.15 12.37
C VAL A 190 6.52 -12.70 11.37
N LEU A 191 5.95 -13.62 10.58
CA LEU A 191 5.07 -13.26 9.46
C LEU A 191 3.72 -12.68 9.94
N LEU A 192 3.19 -13.16 11.07
CA LEU A 192 1.87 -12.75 11.58
C LEU A 192 1.80 -11.30 12.06
N PRO A 193 2.69 -10.83 12.95
CA PRO A 193 2.68 -9.44 13.37
C PRO A 193 2.85 -8.48 12.19
N VAL A 194 3.72 -8.83 11.24
CA VAL A 194 3.96 -8.03 10.04
C VAL A 194 2.68 -7.96 9.20
N LEU A 195 1.96 -9.08 9.00
CA LEU A 195 0.71 -9.14 8.24
C LEU A 195 -0.38 -8.26 8.87
N VAL A 196 -0.52 -8.32 10.20
CA VAL A 196 -1.46 -7.47 10.94
C VAL A 196 -1.10 -5.99 10.78
N ILE A 197 0.17 -5.62 10.89
CA ILE A 197 0.62 -4.22 10.72
C ILE A 197 0.33 -3.71 9.30
N ALA A 198 0.63 -4.52 8.27
CA ALA A 198 0.38 -4.14 6.87
C ALA A 198 -1.09 -3.88 6.60
N VAL A 199 -1.95 -4.74 7.13
CA VAL A 199 -3.40 -4.62 7.01
C VAL A 199 -3.92 -3.38 7.74
N ILE A 200 -3.46 -3.12 8.97
CA ILE A 200 -3.87 -1.94 9.74
C ILE A 200 -3.46 -0.67 8.98
N MET A 201 -2.23 -0.61 8.47
CA MET A 201 -1.75 0.52 7.67
C MET A 201 -2.63 0.74 6.44
N MET A 202 -3.02 -0.32 5.73
CA MET A 202 -3.91 -0.22 4.58
C MET A 202 -5.33 0.25 4.98
N SER A 203 -5.89 -0.34 6.03
CA SER A 203 -7.24 0.00 6.52
C SER A 203 -7.38 1.44 7.01
N LEU A 204 -6.30 2.04 7.52
CA LEU A 204 -6.29 3.43 8.00
C LEU A 204 -5.97 4.45 6.89
N SER A 205 -5.46 4.00 5.74
CA SER A 205 -4.98 4.87 4.66
C SER A 205 -6.00 5.06 3.54
N MET A 206 -7.21 4.53 3.71
CA MET A 206 -8.26 4.63 2.69
C MET A 206 -9.43 5.41 3.25
N ALA A 207 -9.77 6.49 2.56
CA ALA A 207 -10.82 7.41 2.94
C ALA A 207 -12.21 6.88 2.59
N PRO A 208 -13.26 7.20 3.38
CA PRO A 208 -14.64 6.99 2.98
C PRO A 208 -14.94 7.81 1.73
N ASN A 209 -15.56 7.16 0.75
CA ASN A 209 -16.06 7.82 -0.44
C ASN A 209 -17.36 8.56 -0.08
N HIS A 210 -17.27 9.82 0.32
CA HIS A 210 -18.46 10.67 0.35
C HIS A 210 -18.91 10.93 -1.09
N ARG A 211 -19.88 10.12 -1.53
CA ARG A 211 -20.80 10.49 -2.60
C ARG A 211 -21.56 11.72 -2.14
N ASP A 212 -21.09 12.90 -2.55
CA ASP A 212 -21.94 14.08 -2.57
C ASP A 212 -23.00 13.87 -3.66
N ALA A 213 -24.14 13.37 -3.24
CA ALA A 213 -25.40 13.59 -3.91
C ALA A 213 -25.90 14.98 -3.49
N SER A 214 -25.69 15.98 -4.35
CA SER A 214 -26.59 17.12 -4.57
C SER A 214 -26.15 17.92 -5.80
N GLN A 215 -26.76 17.55 -6.92
CA GLN A 215 -27.22 18.32 -8.09
C GLN A 215 -26.58 19.66 -8.50
N ASN A 216 -26.27 19.66 -9.80
CA ASN A 216 -26.40 20.73 -10.82
C ASN A 216 -25.44 21.92 -10.77
N ASP A 217 -24.47 21.94 -11.69
CA ASP A 217 -24.71 22.68 -12.93
C ASP A 217 -23.90 22.14 -14.12
N GLU A 218 -24.53 22.26 -15.27
CA GLU A 218 -24.08 21.83 -16.59
C GLU A 218 -22.74 22.47 -16.98
N GLN A 219 -21.73 21.64 -17.26
CA GLN A 219 -20.93 21.74 -18.49
C GLN A 219 -20.09 20.48 -18.65
N SER A 220 -20.73 19.43 -19.18
CA SER A 220 -20.02 18.45 -19.98
C SER A 220 -19.52 19.14 -21.24
N THR A 221 -18.29 19.65 -21.20
CA THR A 221 -17.51 19.81 -22.42
C THR A 221 -16.60 18.62 -22.56
N THR A 222 -17.05 17.71 -23.41
CA THR A 222 -16.34 16.62 -24.06
C THR A 222 -14.84 16.91 -24.26
N ILE A 223 -13.98 16.23 -23.49
CA ILE A 223 -12.60 15.96 -23.93
C ILE A 223 -12.53 14.50 -24.37
N ALA A 224 -13.22 14.22 -25.48
CA ALA A 224 -12.91 13.09 -26.33
C ALA A 224 -12.07 13.63 -27.50
N ALA A 225 -10.76 13.79 -27.27
CA ALA A 225 -9.69 13.72 -28.28
C ALA A 225 -8.36 14.21 -27.68
N SER A 226 -7.62 13.30 -27.07
CA SER A 226 -6.17 13.22 -27.24
C SER A 226 -5.75 11.79 -26.89
N LYS A 227 -5.99 10.90 -27.85
CA LYS A 227 -5.29 9.62 -27.90
C LYS A 227 -3.85 9.93 -28.34
N ASP A 228 -2.92 9.31 -27.62
CA ASP A 228 -1.60 8.89 -28.13
C ASP A 228 -0.43 9.89 -28.08
N LYS A 229 -0.14 10.45 -26.89
CA LYS A 229 1.21 10.94 -26.51
C LYS A 229 1.63 10.58 -25.07
N SER A 230 1.03 9.56 -24.45
CA SER A 230 1.25 9.28 -23.01
C SER A 230 2.52 8.47 -22.68
N ASN A 231 3.44 8.25 -23.64
CA ASN A 231 4.64 7.44 -23.48
C ASN A 231 5.93 8.11 -24.01
N GLN A 232 5.88 9.36 -24.47
CA GLN A 232 7.11 10.11 -24.77
C GLN A 232 7.63 10.79 -23.49
N PRO A 233 8.95 10.83 -23.26
CA PRO A 233 9.52 11.63 -22.19
C PRO A 233 9.12 13.09 -22.41
N LEU A 234 8.56 13.72 -21.37
CA LEU A 234 8.19 15.14 -21.40
C LEU A 234 9.44 15.96 -21.71
N SER A 235 9.30 16.98 -22.56
CA SER A 235 10.39 17.92 -22.78
C SER A 235 10.66 18.73 -21.51
N THR A 236 11.87 19.27 -21.35
CA THR A 236 12.22 20.09 -20.19
C THR A 236 11.28 21.30 -20.04
N ASP A 237 10.84 21.88 -21.16
CA ASP A 237 9.93 23.03 -21.16
C ASP A 237 8.52 22.63 -20.71
N GLU A 238 7.99 21.49 -21.18
CA GLU A 238 6.69 20.96 -20.74
C GLU A 238 6.70 20.63 -19.24
N VAL A 239 7.81 20.07 -18.72
CA VAL A 239 7.96 19.78 -17.29
C VAL A 239 7.91 21.07 -16.48
N ASN A 240 8.66 22.10 -16.88
CA ASN A 240 8.70 23.37 -16.17
C ASN A 240 7.34 24.07 -16.18
N ASP A 241 6.62 24.05 -17.30
CA ASP A 241 5.28 24.63 -17.42
C ASP A 241 4.27 23.93 -16.49
N ILE A 242 4.29 22.60 -16.46
CA ILE A 242 3.41 21.81 -15.58
C ILE A 242 3.73 22.11 -14.12
N VAL A 243 5.01 22.08 -13.73
CA VAL A 243 5.45 22.35 -12.36
C VAL A 243 5.06 23.75 -11.92
N HIS A 244 5.31 24.77 -12.76
CA HIS A 244 4.93 26.15 -12.47
C HIS A 244 3.41 26.29 -12.26
N LYS A 245 2.59 25.67 -13.12
CA LYS A 245 1.13 25.72 -12.97
C LYS A 245 0.66 25.07 -11.66
N ILE A 246 1.30 23.99 -11.24
CA ILE A 246 1.00 23.32 -9.97
C ILE A 246 1.44 24.17 -8.79
N ASP A 247 2.64 24.75 -8.82
CA ASP A 247 3.14 25.64 -7.77
C ASP A 247 2.23 26.87 -7.59
N VAL A 248 1.77 27.48 -8.70
CA VAL A 248 0.80 28.59 -8.65
C VAL A 248 -0.51 28.15 -8.01
N LEU A 249 -1.03 26.97 -8.36
CA LEU A 249 -2.26 26.45 -7.74
C LEU A 249 -2.10 26.17 -6.25
N LEU A 250 -0.95 25.64 -5.82
CA LEU A 250 -0.67 25.37 -4.42
C LEU A 250 -0.52 26.67 -3.63
N THR A 251 0.24 27.64 -4.14
CA THR A 251 0.55 28.89 -3.42
C THR A 251 -0.57 29.93 -3.47
N THR A 252 -1.25 30.10 -4.60
CA THR A 252 -2.22 31.19 -4.78
C THR A 252 -3.61 30.84 -4.28
N LYS A 253 -3.97 29.56 -4.33
CA LYS A 253 -5.30 29.07 -3.95
C LYS A 253 -5.30 28.22 -2.69
N ASP A 254 -4.14 28.12 -2.00
CA ASP A 254 -3.92 27.32 -0.80
C ASP A 254 -4.54 25.91 -0.88
N VAL A 255 -4.52 25.30 -2.08
CA VAL A 255 -5.20 24.02 -2.32
C VAL A 255 -4.60 22.91 -1.46
N PHE A 256 -3.34 23.05 -1.03
CA PHE A 256 -2.68 22.14 -0.10
C PHE A 256 -3.37 22.05 1.27
N LEU A 257 -4.16 23.05 1.69
CA LEU A 257 -4.89 23.02 2.95
C LEU A 257 -6.08 22.05 2.93
N ASP A 258 -6.59 21.68 1.75
CA ASP A 258 -7.66 20.69 1.62
C ASP A 258 -7.12 19.32 2.07
N PRO A 259 -7.60 18.77 3.20
CA PRO A 259 -7.12 17.48 3.71
C PRO A 259 -7.54 16.31 2.80
N ASP A 260 -8.56 16.50 1.96
CA ASP A 260 -9.09 15.51 1.01
C ASP A 260 -8.51 15.68 -0.41
N LEU A 261 -7.48 16.52 -0.57
CA LEU A 261 -6.83 16.71 -1.86
C LEU A 261 -6.25 15.40 -2.40
N SER A 262 -6.76 14.95 -3.54
CA SER A 262 -6.23 13.83 -4.33
C SER A 262 -5.54 14.34 -5.59
N LEU A 263 -4.71 13.50 -6.22
CA LEU A 263 -4.05 13.83 -7.48
C LEU A 263 -5.07 14.10 -8.61
N ASP A 264 -6.19 13.37 -8.65
CA ASP A 264 -7.31 13.57 -9.58
C ASP A 264 -7.99 14.94 -9.38
N ARG A 265 -8.22 15.35 -8.12
CA ARG A 265 -8.73 16.70 -7.82
C ARG A 265 -7.76 17.78 -8.27
N LEU A 266 -6.47 17.59 -8.02
CA LEU A 266 -5.42 18.53 -8.47
C LEU A 266 -5.35 18.60 -10.01
N ALA A 267 -5.43 17.46 -10.69
CA ALA A 267 -5.45 17.34 -12.14
C ALA A 267 -6.63 18.08 -12.77
N ARG A 268 -7.83 17.91 -12.22
CA ARG A 268 -9.02 18.67 -12.63
C ARG A 268 -8.84 20.17 -12.44
N LYS A 269 -8.32 20.61 -11.29
CA LYS A 269 -8.07 22.04 -11.02
C LYS A 269 -6.99 22.65 -11.93
N ALA A 270 -6.02 21.84 -12.34
CA ALA A 270 -4.95 22.24 -13.25
C ALA A 270 -5.31 22.10 -14.73
N CYS A 271 -6.39 21.40 -15.06
CA CYS A 271 -6.70 20.95 -16.43
C CYS A 271 -5.51 20.23 -17.09
N ILE A 272 -4.77 19.43 -16.32
CA ILE A 272 -3.63 18.63 -16.79
C ILE A 272 -3.88 17.18 -16.36
N PRO A 273 -3.67 16.18 -17.24
CA PRO A 273 -3.75 14.77 -16.86
C PRO A 273 -2.88 14.44 -15.63
N ALA A 274 -3.45 13.73 -14.65
CA ALA A 274 -2.76 13.36 -13.41
C ALA A 274 -1.42 12.65 -13.64
N ARG A 275 -1.35 11.78 -14.66
CA ARG A 275 -0.11 11.11 -15.08
C ARG A 275 0.99 12.09 -15.53
N GLN A 276 0.63 13.16 -16.24
CA GLN A 276 1.59 14.20 -16.65
C GLN A 276 2.08 15.01 -15.45
N ILE A 277 1.20 15.33 -14.51
CA ILE A 277 1.59 15.98 -13.24
C ILE A 277 2.56 15.09 -12.46
N SER A 278 2.23 13.81 -12.28
CA SER A 278 3.08 12.86 -11.55
C SER A 278 4.45 12.70 -12.22
N ALA A 279 4.49 12.62 -13.56
CA ALA A 279 5.72 12.51 -14.32
C ALA A 279 6.59 13.78 -14.23
N ALA A 280 6.00 14.96 -14.45
CA ALA A 280 6.71 16.24 -14.39
C ALA A 280 7.29 16.52 -12.99
N ILE A 281 6.49 16.29 -11.94
CA ILE A 281 6.93 16.47 -10.56
C ILE A 281 8.06 15.50 -10.19
N ASN A 282 7.95 14.24 -10.61
CA ASN A 282 9.00 13.26 -10.36
C ASN A 282 10.29 13.59 -11.12
N GLN A 283 10.18 14.07 -12.36
CA GLN A 283 11.33 14.46 -13.18
C GLN A 283 12.01 15.73 -12.65
N CYS A 284 11.25 16.72 -12.20
CA CYS A 284 11.79 17.99 -11.70
C CYS A 284 12.36 17.87 -10.28
N TYR A 285 11.62 17.25 -9.36
CA TYR A 285 11.99 17.24 -7.94
C TYR A 285 12.53 15.89 -7.44
N GLY A 286 12.52 14.83 -8.25
CA GLY A 286 12.95 13.49 -7.83
C GLY A 286 12.04 12.83 -6.79
N ARG A 287 10.83 13.36 -6.59
CA ARG A 287 9.90 12.97 -5.51
C ARG A 287 8.46 12.91 -5.98
N ASN A 288 7.56 12.40 -5.15
CA ASN A 288 6.14 12.27 -5.50
C ASN A 288 5.35 13.57 -5.18
N ILE A 289 4.18 13.76 -5.81
CA ILE A 289 3.37 14.98 -5.60
C ILE A 289 2.85 15.14 -4.16
N SER A 290 2.63 14.03 -3.45
CA SER A 290 2.23 14.07 -2.05
C SER A 290 3.32 14.71 -1.19
N GLN A 291 4.58 14.35 -1.40
CA GLN A 291 5.73 14.93 -0.70
C GLN A 291 5.87 16.42 -0.98
N VAL A 292 5.64 16.85 -2.22
CA VAL A 292 5.61 18.28 -2.59
C VAL A 292 4.51 19.02 -1.83
N VAL A 293 3.28 18.51 -1.87
CA VAL A 293 2.15 19.13 -1.15
C VAL A 293 2.38 19.14 0.36
N ASN A 294 2.91 18.07 0.93
CA ASN A 294 3.22 18.00 2.36
C ASN A 294 4.29 19.02 2.75
N GLU A 295 5.25 19.35 1.88
CA GLU A 295 6.22 20.42 2.16
C GLU A 295 5.56 21.79 2.26
N TYR A 296 4.61 22.11 1.37
CA TYR A 296 3.79 23.32 1.51
C TYR A 296 3.00 23.32 2.84
N ARG A 297 2.40 22.18 3.21
CA ARG A 297 1.72 22.02 4.50
C ARG A 297 2.67 22.21 5.69
N ILE A 298 3.91 21.71 5.62
CA ILE A 298 4.91 21.89 6.69
C ILE A 298 5.39 23.33 6.78
N GLU A 299 5.58 24.03 5.66
CA GLU A 299 5.92 25.46 5.69
C GLU A 299 4.79 26.28 6.34
N ARG A 300 3.53 25.96 6.04
CA ARG A 300 2.39 26.54 6.76
C ARG A 300 2.41 26.22 8.25
N ALA A 301 2.71 24.98 8.62
CA ALA A 301 2.80 24.56 10.01
C ALA A 301 3.92 25.31 10.77
N LYS A 302 5.09 25.51 10.14
CA LYS A 302 6.19 26.30 10.71
C LYS A 302 5.76 27.73 10.99
N GLN A 303 5.06 28.36 10.04
CA GLN A 303 4.50 29.70 10.26
C GLN A 303 3.53 29.73 11.43
N LEU A 304 2.61 28.77 11.54
CA LEU A 304 1.65 28.68 12.64
C LEU A 304 2.34 28.40 13.99
N LEU A 305 3.41 27.61 14.01
CA LEU A 305 4.19 27.31 15.22
C LEU A 305 4.92 28.54 15.78
N ILE A 306 5.33 29.47 14.91
CA ILE A 306 6.05 30.71 15.27
C ILE A 306 5.07 31.83 15.60
N SER A 307 4.04 32.02 14.76
CA SER A 307 3.13 33.17 14.86
C SER A 307 1.98 32.97 15.87
N THR A 308 1.76 31.74 16.35
CA THR A 308 0.63 31.44 17.25
C THR A 308 1.02 30.53 18.41
N ASN A 309 0.25 30.62 19.50
CA ASN A 309 0.33 29.70 20.64
C ASN A 309 -0.63 28.49 20.51
N LYS A 310 -1.12 28.19 19.30
CA LYS A 310 -2.01 27.03 19.06
C LYS A 310 -1.34 25.75 19.52
N ASN A 311 -2.11 24.79 20.02
CA ASN A 311 -1.52 23.48 20.37
C ASN A 311 -1.13 22.71 19.09
N ILE A 312 -0.27 21.69 19.22
CA ILE A 312 0.21 20.90 18.06
C ILE A 312 -0.95 20.28 17.27
N THR A 313 -2.04 19.90 17.95
CA THR A 313 -3.21 19.31 17.30
C THR A 313 -3.89 20.29 16.35
N GLN A 314 -4.13 21.51 16.79
CA GLN A 314 -4.69 22.58 15.96
C GLN A 314 -3.77 22.94 14.80
N VAL A 315 -2.45 23.03 15.07
CA VAL A 315 -1.47 23.37 14.04
C VAL A 315 -1.51 22.38 12.88
N TYR A 316 -1.52 21.06 13.13
CA TYR A 316 -1.50 20.10 12.03
C TYR A 316 -2.82 20.09 11.25
N LEU A 317 -3.96 20.23 11.94
CA LEU A 317 -5.27 20.30 11.30
C LEU A 317 -5.38 21.54 10.40
N ASP A 318 -4.98 22.71 10.91
CA ASP A 318 -4.98 23.98 10.18
C ASP A 318 -3.96 24.04 9.04
N SER A 319 -3.01 23.11 9.02
CA SER A 319 -2.01 22.96 7.96
C SER A 319 -2.44 21.91 6.91
N GLY A 320 -3.65 21.35 7.00
CA GLY A 320 -4.18 20.39 6.04
C GLY A 320 -3.82 18.92 6.29
N PHE A 321 -3.25 18.57 7.46
CA PHE A 321 -3.04 17.18 7.85
C PHE A 321 -4.25 16.61 8.59
N GLN A 322 -4.59 15.34 8.36
CA GLN A 322 -5.68 14.66 9.07
C GLN A 322 -5.21 13.90 10.32
N THR A 323 -3.97 13.42 10.32
CA THR A 323 -3.45 12.58 11.41
C THR A 323 -2.16 13.13 12.00
N LYS A 324 -2.06 13.07 13.32
CA LYS A 324 -0.87 13.46 14.07
C LYS A 324 0.39 12.68 13.63
N SER A 325 0.23 11.39 13.34
CA SER A 325 1.35 10.52 12.93
C SER A 325 1.96 10.98 11.59
N ASN A 326 1.13 11.29 10.60
CA ASN A 326 1.60 11.80 9.31
C ASN A 326 2.30 13.16 9.47
N PHE A 327 1.66 14.08 10.21
CA PHE A 327 2.24 15.39 10.49
C PHE A 327 3.62 15.31 11.15
N HIS A 328 3.77 14.56 12.25
CA HIS A 328 5.06 14.44 12.94
C HIS A 328 6.15 13.86 12.03
N ARG A 329 5.80 12.86 11.21
CA ARG A 329 6.74 12.23 10.28
C ARG A 329 7.22 13.23 9.23
N GLU A 330 6.29 13.90 8.54
CA GLU A 330 6.66 14.84 7.49
C GLU A 330 7.36 16.08 8.05
N PHE A 331 6.96 16.55 9.23
CA PHE A 331 7.62 17.67 9.90
C PHE A 331 9.08 17.33 10.22
N SER A 332 9.35 16.16 10.81
CA SER A 332 10.71 15.71 11.09
C SER A 332 11.51 15.44 9.81
N ARG A 333 10.89 14.90 8.76
CA ARG A 333 11.56 14.67 7.45
C ARG A 333 12.05 15.98 6.84
N VAL A 334 11.21 17.02 6.87
CA VAL A 334 11.49 18.31 6.22
C VAL A 334 12.39 19.20 7.08
N THR A 335 12.19 19.21 8.40
CA THR A 335 12.89 20.15 9.31
C THR A 335 14.05 19.53 10.09
N GLY A 336 14.17 18.20 10.10
CA GLY A 336 15.15 17.47 10.92
C GLY A 336 14.81 17.37 12.41
N GLN A 337 13.72 17.97 12.87
CA GLN A 337 13.34 18.04 14.28
C GLN A 337 11.83 17.85 14.51
N THR A 338 11.43 17.58 15.75
CA THR A 338 10.00 17.44 16.09
C THR A 338 9.31 18.81 16.12
N PRO A 339 7.98 18.89 15.89
CA PRO A 339 7.23 20.15 15.97
C PRO A 339 7.41 20.90 17.31
N SER A 340 7.45 20.15 18.41
CA SER A 340 7.67 20.72 19.75
C SER A 340 9.08 21.27 19.90
N ALA A 341 10.10 20.53 19.46
CA ALA A 341 11.49 20.99 19.48
C ALA A 341 11.68 22.23 18.61
N PHE A 342 11.06 22.26 17.43
CA PHE A 342 11.07 23.42 16.53
C PHE A 342 10.50 24.65 17.22
N ARG A 343 9.34 24.53 17.88
CA ARG A 343 8.72 25.65 18.62
C ARG A 343 9.65 26.19 19.71
N HIS A 344 10.23 25.30 20.53
CA HIS A 344 11.16 25.72 21.58
C HIS A 344 12.39 26.44 21.01
N SER A 345 13.01 25.87 19.97
CA SER A 345 14.18 26.49 19.33
C SER A 345 13.92 27.90 18.80
N MET A 346 12.71 28.14 18.26
CA MET A 346 12.33 29.45 17.72
C MET A 346 11.97 30.44 18.83
N GLN A 347 11.37 29.99 19.93
CA GLN A 347 11.11 30.83 21.10
C GLN A 347 12.40 31.29 21.78
N ASP A 348 13.36 30.38 21.97
CA ASP A 348 14.66 30.71 22.56
C ASP A 348 15.44 31.72 21.70
N SER A 349 15.45 31.53 20.38
CA SER A 349 16.12 32.46 19.45
C SER A 349 15.47 33.84 19.34
N THR A 350 14.17 33.95 19.61
CA THR A 350 13.45 35.23 19.63
C THR A 350 13.75 36.00 20.91
N GLN A 351 13.90 35.29 22.04
CA GLN A 351 14.22 35.88 23.33
C GLN A 351 15.65 36.47 23.38
N THR A 352 16.61 35.84 22.70
CA THR A 352 18.00 36.33 22.62
C THR A 352 18.11 37.64 21.82
N ARG A 353 17.30 37.84 20.76
CA ARG A 353 17.32 39.05 19.93
C ARG A 353 16.58 40.25 20.52
N SER A 354 15.71 40.04 21.50
CA SER A 354 15.00 41.12 22.20
C SER A 354 15.75 41.65 23.43
N ASN A 355 16.85 41.00 23.82
CA ASN A 355 17.70 41.38 24.96
C ASN A 355 19.04 42.02 24.52
N GLU A 356 19.24 42.20 23.21
CA GLU A 356 20.27 43.06 22.60
C GLU A 356 19.58 44.34 22.10
#